data_AF-X1KBH8-F1
#
_entry.id   AF-X1KBH8-F1
#
_cell.length_a   1.000
_cell.length_b   1.000
_cell.length_c   1.000
_cell.angle_alpha   90.00
_cell.angle_beta   90.00
_cell.angle_gamma   90.00
#
_symmetry.space_group_name_H-M   'P 1'
#
loop_
_entity.id
_entity.type
_entity.pdbx_description
1 polymer ?
#
loop_
_entity_poly.entity_id
_entity_poly.type
_entity_poly.pdbx_seq_one_letter_code
_entity_poly.pdbx_strand_id
1 'polypeptide(L)' 'LFVVKVALEDGKMTAGGGAAATSVSMILRDYAPSVGGREQMAIEAFANTMEVVPK' A
#
# COMPACT_ATOMS: atom_id res chain seq x y z
N LEU A 1 -10.86 -12.92 19.35
CA LEU A 1 -11.45 -13.53 18.14
C LEU A 1 -11.69 -12.55 16.98
N PHE A 2 -11.37 -11.26 17.12
CA PHE A 2 -11.72 -10.24 16.12
C PHE A 2 -11.14 -10.49 14.71
N VAL A 3 -9.88 -10.92 14.60
CA VAL A 3 -9.25 -11.20 13.29
C VAL A 3 -9.84 -12.43 12.59
N VAL A 4 -10.29 -13.44 13.35
CA VAL A 4 -10.92 -14.65 12.79
C VAL A 4 -12.31 -14.32 12.24
N LYS A 5 -13.04 -13.42 12.91
CA LYS A 5 -14.34 -12.93 12.43
C LYS A 5 -14.17 -12.15 11.13
N VAL A 6 -13.24 -11.19 11.08
CA VAL A 6 -12.95 -10.39 9.87
C VAL A 6 -12.53 -11.28 8.69
N ALA A 7 -11.68 -12.27 8.94
CA ALA A 7 -11.27 -13.25 7.94
C ALA A 7 -12.45 -13.99 7.29
N LEU A 8 -13.47 -14.34 8.08
CA LEU A 8 -14.66 -15.06 7.61
C LEU A 8 -15.66 -14.12 6.92
N GLU A 9 -15.81 -12.88 7.41
CA GLU A 9 -16.74 -11.90 6.83
C GLU A 9 -16.22 -11.32 5.51
N ASP A 10 -14.93 -10.98 5.43
CA ASP A 10 -14.33 -10.35 4.23
C ASP A 10 -13.89 -11.37 3.17
N GLY A 11 -13.59 -12.61 3.58
CA GLY A 11 -13.15 -13.69 2.69
C GLY A 11 -11.84 -13.41 1.92
N LYS A 12 -11.10 -12.36 2.31
CA LYS A 12 -9.87 -11.89 1.66
C LYS A 12 -8.73 -11.89 2.65
N MET A 13 -7.54 -12.22 2.15
CA MET A 13 -6.30 -12.24 2.92
C MET A 13 -5.18 -11.58 2.12
N THR A 14 -4.25 -10.95 2.82
CA THR A 14 -3.04 -10.36 2.21
C THR A 14 -1.80 -11.00 2.80
N ALA A 15 -0.69 -10.94 2.06
CA ALA A 15 0.61 -11.32 2.58
C ALA A 15 1.07 -10.31 3.64
N GLY A 16 1.46 -10.80 4.82
CA GLY A 16 2.01 -10.00 5.91
C GLY A 16 3.47 -9.61 5.69
N GLY A 17 4.20 -9.32 6.78
CA GLY A 17 5.63 -9.01 6.73
C GLY A 17 5.99 -7.77 5.89
N GLY A 18 5.05 -6.83 5.77
CA GLY A 18 5.21 -5.64 4.94
C GLY A 18 5.03 -5.86 3.44
N ALA A 19 4.80 -7.09 2.96
CA ALA A 19 4.61 -7.38 1.54
C ALA A 19 3.43 -6.60 0.92
N ALA A 20 2.31 -6.50 1.64
CA ALA A 20 1.19 -5.68 1.22
C ALA A 20 1.57 -4.19 1.08
N ALA A 21 2.33 -3.65 2.03
CA ALA A 21 2.78 -2.25 1.98
C ALA A 21 3.75 -1.99 0.81
N THR A 22 4.67 -2.92 0.54
CA THR A 22 5.57 -2.86 -0.62
C THR A 22 4.81 -2.94 -1.95
N SER A 23 3.79 -3.81 -2.06
CA SER A 23 2.98 -3.88 -3.28
C SER A 23 2.26 -2.56 -3.56
N VAL A 24 1.73 -1.91 -2.52
CA VAL A 24 1.05 -0.61 -2.62
C VAL A 24 2.04 0.49 -3.00
N SER A 25 3.24 0.55 -2.41
CA SER A 25 4.24 1.56 -2.76
C SER A 25 4.70 1.44 -4.22
N MET A 26 4.87 0.22 -4.74
CA MET A 26 5.22 -0.01 -6.15
C MET A 26 4.13 0.50 -7.10
N ILE A 27 2.87 0.12 -6.86
CA ILE A 27 1.73 0.55 -7.70
C ILE A 27 1.58 2.08 -7.70
N LEU A 28 1.75 2.72 -6.54
CA LEU A 28 1.65 4.18 -6.44
C LEU A 28 2.77 4.89 -7.19
N ARG A 29 4.00 4.35 -7.19
CA ARG A 29 5.12 4.88 -7.98
C ARG A 29 4.88 4.77 -9.47
N ASP A 30 4.32 3.65 -9.93
CA ASP A 30 3.97 3.47 -11.35
C ASP A 30 2.82 4.37 -11.78
N TYR A 31 1.90 4.69 -10.86
CA TYR A 31 0.78 5.58 -11.12
C TYR A 31 1.15 7.07 -11.10
N ALA A 32 2.12 7.49 -10.29
CA ALA A 32 2.45 8.90 -10.09
C ALA A 32 2.76 9.69 -11.40
N PRO A 33 3.50 9.14 -12.39
CA PRO A 33 3.75 9.80 -13.66
C PRO A 33 2.49 10.05 -14.51
N SER A 34 1.40 9.31 -14.27
CA SER A 34 0.13 9.49 -15.00
C SER A 34 -0.65 10.74 -14.59
N VAL A 35 -0.37 11.29 -13.40
CA VAL A 35 -1.05 12.49 -12.86
C VAL A 35 -0.23 13.75 -13.16
N GLY A 36 1.08 13.73 -12.89
CA GLY A 36 1.99 14.85 -13.12
C GLY A 36 1.91 15.97 -12.07
N GLY A 37 2.79 16.97 -12.21
CA GLY A 37 2.76 18.21 -11.43
C GLY A 37 2.96 18.02 -9.92
N ARG A 38 2.22 18.79 -9.13
CA ARG A 38 2.31 18.77 -7.65
C ARG A 38 1.72 17.51 -7.03
N GLU A 39 0.74 16.92 -7.71
CA GLU A 39 0.04 15.72 -7.25
C GLU A 39 0.93 14.48 -7.39
N GLN A 40 1.70 14.39 -8.47
CA GLN A 40 2.74 13.35 -8.62
C GLN A 40 3.70 13.34 -7.42
N MET A 41 4.23 14.51 -7.03
CA MET A 41 5.17 14.61 -5.90
C MET A 41 4.54 14.15 -4.58
N ALA A 42 3.23 14.42 -4.38
CA ALA A 42 2.50 13.96 -3.21
C ALA A 42 2.31 12.43 -3.23
N ILE A 43 2.00 11.85 -4.39
CA ILE A 43 1.84 10.40 -4.56
C ILE A 43 3.18 9.69 -4.31
N GLU A 44 4.28 10.21 -4.84
CA GLU A 44 5.63 9.67 -4.61
C GLU A 44 6.03 9.76 -3.13
N ALA A 45 5.74 10.89 -2.47
CA ALA A 45 5.99 11.04 -1.03
C ALA A 45 5.18 10.01 -0.21
N PHE A 46 3.91 9.81 -0.56
CA PHE A 46 3.08 8.81 0.12
C PHE A 46 3.60 7.39 -0.12
N ALA A 47 3.97 7.03 -1.36
CA ALA A 47 4.58 5.74 -1.67
C ALA A 47 5.86 5.49 -0.86
N ASN A 48 6.69 6.52 -0.66
CA ASN A 48 7.90 6.42 0.17
C ASN A 48 7.58 6.20 1.66
N THR A 49 6.51 6.80 2.20
CA THR A 49 6.10 6.56 3.61
C THR A 49 5.62 5.13 3.85
N MET A 50 5.00 4.49 2.86
CA MET A 50 4.53 3.10 2.97
C MET A 50 5.68 2.09 3.17
N GLU A 51 6.90 2.43 2.75
CA GLU A 51 8.09 1.59 2.95
C GLU A 51 8.61 1.58 4.40
N VAL A 52 8.03 2.37 5.31
CA VAL A 52 8.37 2.31 6.75
C VAL A 52 7.85 1.01 7.39
N VAL A 53 6.77 0.42 6.86
CA VAL A 53 6.18 -0.82 7.41
C VAL A 53 7.07 -2.07 7.25
N PRO A 54 7.74 -2.30 6.10
CA PRO A 54 8.70 -3.40 5.94
C PRO A 54 10.14 -3.11 6.42
N LYS A 55 10.51 -1.85 6.65
CA LYS A 55 11.85 -1.48 7.14
C LYS A 55 12.03 -1.86 8.62
#